data_AF-A0A3Q7EID4-F1
#
_entry.id   AF-A0A3Q7EID4-F1
#
_cell.length_a   1.000
_cell.length_b   1.000
_cell.length_c   1.000
_cell.angle_alpha   90.00
_cell.angle_beta   90.00
_cell.angle_gamma   90.00
#
_symmetry.space_group_name_H-M   'P 1'
#
loop_
_entity.id
_entity.type
_entity.pdbx_description
1 polymer ?
#
loop_
_entity_poly.entity_id
_entity_poly.type
_entity_poly.pdbx_seq_one_letter_code
_entity_poly.pdbx_strand_id
1 'polypeptide(L)'
;MDGNSFWVEEVKDQLPNSLKSKRNVKIKKLEFVGWGSKPLIEFLQSIGKDTSRSYSQQEVTTIVTEYVNSNGLLNPQKKKRVMCDARLHSLFGKKAIPRIKIGNLLEVHFSENHDESEDESSDSSKEEDVVIASKGRKSTGSPMKKVPVVPKSCFAAVITENIKLVYLKRSLVQDLLKTPESFEDKIVGSFVRVKSDPNDYFQKNTYQLQQVEGVKKVMAASDGAFEIYLQLSNLMKDIPISSLSDDNFYEEECENLRERIKAGLLKRPTVLELESKAQNLHKDITKHELCLQINLYRR
;
A
#
# COMPACT_ATOMS: atom_id res chain seq x y z
N MET A 1 32.48 -63.17 -30.53
CA MET A 1 31.43 -64.16 -30.25
C MET A 1 31.46 -64.38 -28.75
N ASP A 2 30.47 -64.08 -27.94
CA ASP A 2 29.16 -63.45 -28.07
C ASP A 2 28.70 -63.14 -26.64
N GLY A 3 27.73 -62.23 -26.50
CA GLY A 3 26.77 -62.32 -25.40
C GLY A 3 26.84 -61.23 -24.34
N ASN A 4 26.04 -60.16 -24.58
CA ASN A 4 24.92 -59.71 -23.73
C ASN A 4 24.89 -60.29 -22.30
N SER A 5 24.55 -59.57 -21.24
CA SER A 5 24.03 -58.22 -20.98
C SER A 5 23.87 -58.17 -19.44
N PHE A 6 23.72 -56.99 -18.83
CA PHE A 6 22.65 -56.67 -17.86
C PHE A 6 22.98 -55.35 -17.15
N TRP A 7 22.07 -54.38 -17.27
CA TRP A 7 22.12 -53.12 -16.54
C TRP A 7 21.55 -53.30 -15.14
N VAL A 8 22.16 -52.65 -14.13
CA VAL A 8 21.47 -52.28 -12.89
C VAL A 8 21.79 -50.82 -12.56
N GLU A 9 20.72 -50.15 -12.15
CA GLU A 9 20.50 -48.75 -11.85
C GLU A 9 21.06 -48.36 -10.48
N GLU A 10 21.67 -47.19 -10.34
CA GLU A 10 21.44 -46.35 -9.16
C GLU A 10 21.77 -44.87 -9.45
N VAL A 11 20.79 -44.04 -9.15
CA VAL A 11 20.74 -42.61 -9.45
C VAL A 11 20.57 -41.85 -8.15
N LYS A 12 21.35 -40.76 -8.02
CA LYS A 12 21.19 -39.57 -7.13
C LYS A 12 21.54 -39.80 -5.66
N ASP A 13 22.26 -38.89 -5.00
CA ASP A 13 22.16 -37.43 -5.02
C ASP A 13 23.51 -36.76 -4.73
N GLN A 14 23.90 -35.75 -5.51
CA GLN A 14 24.51 -34.52 -5.00
C GLN A 14 24.14 -33.32 -5.89
N LEU A 15 23.73 -32.25 -5.22
CA LEU A 15 23.34 -30.93 -5.72
C LEU A 15 24.30 -30.36 -6.77
N PRO A 16 23.79 -29.55 -7.72
CA PRO A 16 24.23 -28.16 -7.66
C PRO A 16 23.11 -27.13 -7.87
N ASN A 17 23.31 -25.99 -7.20
CA ASN A 17 22.66 -24.70 -7.35
C ASN A 17 22.01 -24.47 -8.74
N SER A 18 20.68 -24.32 -8.77
CA SER A 18 20.00 -23.78 -9.95
C SER A 18 19.50 -22.36 -9.69
N LEU A 19 19.99 -21.49 -10.55
CA LEU A 19 19.64 -20.09 -10.71
C LEU A 19 18.12 -19.93 -10.76
N LYS A 20 17.61 -19.03 -9.91
CA LYS A 20 16.20 -18.63 -9.86
C LYS A 20 15.82 -17.93 -11.17
N SER A 21 15.37 -18.71 -12.15
CA SER A 21 14.70 -18.21 -13.35
C SER A 21 13.35 -17.62 -12.94
N LYS A 22 13.31 -16.28 -12.79
CA LYS A 22 12.08 -15.48 -12.80
C LYS A 22 11.43 -15.67 -14.17
N ARG A 23 10.53 -16.64 -14.30
CA ARG A 23 9.62 -16.69 -15.44
C ARG A 23 8.56 -15.61 -15.24
N ASN A 24 8.84 -14.43 -15.79
CA ASN A 24 7.83 -13.41 -16.05
C ASN A 24 6.76 -14.04 -16.93
N VAL A 25 5.60 -14.31 -16.34
CA VAL A 25 4.40 -14.68 -17.10
C VAL A 25 4.04 -13.44 -17.90
N LYS A 26 4.39 -13.44 -19.19
CA LYS A 26 3.75 -12.59 -20.20
C LYS A 26 2.24 -12.66 -19.93
N ILE A 27 1.61 -11.52 -19.67
CA ILE A 27 0.15 -11.42 -19.73
C ILE A 27 -0.18 -11.68 -21.20
N LYS A 28 -0.43 -12.95 -21.53
CA LYS A 28 -1.03 -13.31 -22.81
C LYS A 28 -2.37 -12.60 -22.83
N LYS A 29 -2.69 -11.95 -23.95
CA LYS A 29 -4.01 -11.36 -24.25
C LYS A 29 -5.09 -12.29 -23.68
N LEU A 30 -5.75 -11.87 -22.59
CA LEU A 30 -6.79 -12.69 -21.97
C LEU A 30 -7.95 -12.73 -22.96
N GLU A 31 -8.28 -13.92 -23.44
CA GLU A 31 -9.44 -14.11 -24.28
C GLU A 31 -10.68 -14.10 -23.37
N PHE A 32 -11.68 -13.26 -23.70
CA PHE A 32 -12.94 -13.16 -22.96
C PHE A 32 -14.03 -13.99 -23.63
N VAL A 33 -14.87 -14.62 -22.80
CA VAL A 33 -16.06 -15.38 -23.20
C VAL A 33 -17.23 -14.83 -22.40
N GLY A 34 -18.07 -14.03 -23.07
CA GLY A 34 -19.15 -13.30 -22.42
C GLY A 34 -18.61 -12.26 -21.44
N TRP A 35 -19.03 -12.35 -20.18
CA TRP A 35 -18.72 -11.38 -19.12
C TRP A 35 -17.37 -11.62 -18.41
N GLY A 36 -16.67 -12.73 -18.72
CA GLY A 36 -15.45 -13.12 -18.03
C GLY A 36 -14.39 -13.73 -18.95
N SER A 37 -13.14 -13.73 -18.49
CA SER A 37 -12.03 -14.37 -19.22
C SER A 37 -12.20 -15.90 -19.33
N LYS A 38 -11.64 -16.53 -20.37
CA LYS A 38 -11.65 -17.99 -20.55
C LYS A 38 -11.23 -18.77 -19.30
N PRO A 39 -10.12 -18.45 -18.62
CA PRO A 39 -9.71 -19.16 -17.41
C PRO A 39 -10.72 -19.06 -16.27
N LEU A 40 -11.43 -17.92 -16.16
CA LEU A 40 -12.46 -17.71 -15.14
C LEU A 40 -13.71 -18.53 -15.43
N ILE A 41 -14.18 -18.50 -16.68
CA ILE A 41 -15.35 -19.26 -17.11
C ILE A 41 -15.10 -20.77 -16.98
N GLU A 42 -13.93 -21.25 -17.42
CA GLU A 42 -13.53 -22.66 -17.29
C GLU A 42 -13.44 -23.09 -15.82
N PHE A 43 -12.88 -22.23 -14.95
CA PHE A 43 -12.83 -22.48 -13.52
C PHE A 43 -14.24 -22.65 -12.94
N LEU A 44 -15.16 -21.72 -13.22
CA LEU A 44 -16.55 -21.78 -12.73
C LEU A 44 -17.31 -23.01 -13.23
N GLN A 45 -17.10 -23.41 -14.49
CA GLN A 45 -17.67 -24.65 -15.03
C GLN A 45 -17.09 -25.89 -14.32
N SER A 46 -15.79 -25.90 -14.03
CA SER A 46 -15.13 -27.03 -13.37
C SER A 46 -15.67 -27.30 -11.96
N ILE A 47 -16.18 -26.26 -11.28
CA ILE A 47 -16.80 -26.35 -9.96
C ILE A 47 -18.32 -26.50 -10.02
N GLY A 48 -18.89 -26.63 -11.23
CA GLY A 48 -20.32 -26.86 -11.46
C GLY A 48 -21.20 -25.62 -11.33
N LYS A 49 -20.66 -24.41 -11.49
CA LYS A 49 -21.45 -23.17 -11.51
C LYS A 49 -21.89 -22.85 -12.94
N ASP A 50 -23.16 -22.47 -13.08
CA ASP A 50 -23.72 -22.07 -14.37
C ASP A 50 -23.13 -20.72 -14.80
N THR A 51 -22.37 -20.71 -15.89
CA THR A 51 -21.72 -19.51 -16.45
C THR A 51 -22.60 -18.77 -17.46
N SER A 52 -23.82 -19.24 -17.71
CA SER A 52 -24.79 -18.61 -18.64
C SER A 52 -25.30 -17.28 -18.11
N ARG A 53 -25.37 -17.13 -16.79
CA ARG A 53 -25.65 -15.88 -16.09
C ARG A 53 -24.35 -15.15 -15.75
N SER A 54 -24.35 -13.82 -15.82
CA SER A 54 -23.25 -12.99 -15.31
C SER A 54 -23.22 -12.98 -13.78
N TYR A 55 -22.02 -13.17 -13.21
CA TYR A 55 -21.78 -12.97 -11.78
C TYR A 55 -21.02 -11.67 -11.57
N SER A 56 -21.28 -11.00 -10.45
CA SER A 56 -20.47 -9.89 -9.98
C SER A 56 -19.11 -10.36 -9.45
N GLN A 57 -18.14 -9.45 -9.38
CA GLN A 57 -16.83 -9.73 -8.78
C GLN A 57 -16.92 -10.25 -7.34
N GLN A 58 -17.88 -9.75 -6.56
CA GLN A 58 -18.07 -10.17 -5.17
C GLN A 58 -18.58 -11.61 -5.07
N GLU A 59 -19.53 -11.98 -5.93
CA GLU A 59 -20.06 -13.35 -6.00
C GLU A 59 -18.97 -14.33 -6.41
N VAL A 60 -18.20 -14.03 -7.46
CA VAL A 60 -17.08 -14.87 -7.89
C VAL A 60 -16.00 -14.97 -6.81
N THR A 61 -15.68 -13.87 -6.13
CA THR A 61 -14.71 -13.88 -5.01
C THR A 61 -15.19 -14.78 -3.88
N THR A 62 -16.48 -14.77 -3.58
CA THR A 62 -17.10 -15.64 -2.57
C THR A 62 -17.00 -17.09 -2.99
N ILE A 63 -17.36 -17.41 -4.24
CA ILE A 63 -17.29 -18.76 -4.81
C ILE A 63 -15.85 -19.30 -4.77
N VAL A 64 -14.85 -18.51 -5.17
CA VAL A 64 -13.43 -18.91 -5.13
C VAL A 64 -12.96 -19.11 -3.69
N THR A 65 -13.40 -18.25 -2.76
CA THR A 65 -13.04 -18.38 -1.34
C THR A 65 -13.65 -19.63 -0.72
N GLU A 66 -14.90 -19.93 -1.03
CA GLU A 66 -15.58 -21.16 -0.61
C GLU A 66 -14.88 -22.40 -1.18
N TYR A 67 -14.54 -22.38 -2.47
CA TYR A 67 -13.77 -23.45 -3.11
C TYR A 67 -12.41 -23.69 -2.42
N VAL A 68 -11.68 -22.63 -2.10
CA VAL A 68 -10.39 -22.70 -1.38
C VAL A 68 -10.55 -23.35 0.00
N ASN A 69 -11.62 -22.99 0.73
CA ASN A 69 -11.89 -23.53 2.05
C ASN A 69 -12.29 -25.01 1.99
N SER A 70 -13.21 -25.36 1.08
CA SER A 70 -13.73 -26.73 0.92
C SER A 70 -12.67 -27.72 0.44
N ASN A 71 -11.68 -27.28 -0.34
CA ASN A 71 -10.57 -28.12 -0.80
C ASN A 71 -9.34 -28.10 0.12
N GLY A 72 -9.42 -27.44 1.29
CA GLY A 72 -8.31 -27.41 2.24
C GLY A 72 -7.04 -26.75 1.69
N LEU A 73 -7.16 -25.84 0.71
CA LEU A 73 -6.03 -25.22 0.01
C LEU A 73 -5.32 -24.14 0.85
N LEU A 74 -5.74 -23.96 2.10
CA LEU A 74 -5.11 -23.08 3.06
C LEU A 74 -3.87 -23.75 3.64
N ASN A 75 -2.74 -23.03 3.64
CA ASN A 75 -1.54 -23.54 4.28
C ASN A 75 -1.74 -23.65 5.81
N PRO A 76 -1.59 -24.85 6.41
CA PRO A 76 -1.78 -25.07 7.86
C PRO A 76 -0.87 -24.21 8.73
N GLN A 77 0.36 -23.93 8.26
CA GLN A 77 1.36 -23.14 8.98
C GLN A 77 1.25 -21.63 8.72
N LYS A 78 0.59 -21.22 7.62
CA LYS A 78 0.42 -19.83 7.21
C LYS A 78 -1.00 -19.61 6.68
N LYS A 79 -1.99 -19.53 7.58
CA LYS A 79 -3.43 -19.34 7.31
C LYS A 79 -3.79 -18.16 6.38
N LYS A 80 -2.82 -17.29 6.05
CA LYS A 80 -2.96 -16.13 5.15
C LYS A 80 -2.63 -16.43 3.68
N ARG A 81 -2.18 -17.65 3.33
CA ARG A 81 -1.81 -18.04 1.95
C ARG A 81 -2.61 -19.25 1.46
N VAL A 82 -3.09 -19.14 0.23
CA VAL A 82 -3.74 -20.20 -0.54
C VAL A 82 -2.69 -20.85 -1.44
N MET A 83 -2.58 -22.16 -1.37
CA MET A 83 -1.83 -22.96 -2.32
C MET A 83 -2.73 -23.25 -3.50
N CYS A 84 -2.41 -22.72 -4.67
CA CYS A 84 -3.24 -22.90 -5.85
C CYS A 84 -3.10 -24.35 -6.31
N ASP A 85 -4.22 -25.06 -6.37
CA ASP A 85 -4.32 -26.34 -7.05
C ASP A 85 -4.25 -26.13 -8.58
N ALA A 86 -4.38 -27.21 -9.36
CA ALA A 86 -4.32 -27.12 -10.82
C ALA A 86 -5.33 -26.12 -11.40
N ARG A 87 -6.54 -26.02 -10.81
CA ARG A 87 -7.61 -25.15 -11.30
C ARG A 87 -7.36 -23.68 -10.96
N LEU A 88 -6.99 -23.38 -9.73
CA LEU A 88 -6.61 -22.01 -9.34
C LEU A 88 -5.30 -21.56 -10.00
N HIS A 89 -4.41 -22.50 -10.32
CA HIS A 89 -3.20 -22.21 -11.07
C HIS A 89 -3.51 -21.84 -12.52
N SER A 90 -4.48 -22.50 -13.17
CA SER A 90 -4.96 -22.12 -14.50
C SER A 90 -5.63 -20.75 -14.50
N LEU A 91 -6.36 -20.41 -13.43
CA LEU A 91 -6.99 -19.09 -13.28
C LEU A 91 -5.97 -17.97 -13.03
N PHE A 92 -5.13 -18.10 -11.99
CA PHE A 92 -4.27 -17.02 -11.53
C PHE A 92 -2.82 -17.08 -12.05
N GLY A 93 -2.42 -18.17 -12.71
CA GLY A 93 -1.06 -18.40 -13.20
C GLY A 93 0.01 -18.47 -12.09
N LYS A 94 -0.40 -18.64 -10.83
CA LYS A 94 0.47 -18.56 -9.65
C LYS A 94 0.32 -19.80 -8.79
N LYS A 95 1.44 -20.32 -8.27
CA LYS A 95 1.48 -21.50 -7.39
C LYS A 95 0.92 -21.24 -5.99
N ALA A 96 1.02 -20.00 -5.51
CA ALA A 96 0.52 -19.63 -4.19
C ALA A 96 0.17 -18.14 -4.15
N ILE A 97 -1.01 -17.82 -3.64
CA ILE A 97 -1.55 -16.46 -3.59
C ILE A 97 -1.93 -16.09 -2.15
N PRO A 98 -1.73 -14.82 -1.73
CA PRO A 98 -2.30 -14.35 -0.48
C PRO A 98 -3.83 -14.34 -0.56
N ARG A 99 -4.52 -14.81 0.49
CA ARG A 99 -6.00 -14.88 0.50
C ARG A 99 -6.64 -13.51 0.22
N ILE A 100 -6.05 -12.45 0.76
CA ILE A 100 -6.52 -11.06 0.61
C ILE A 100 -6.45 -10.59 -0.86
N LYS A 101 -5.55 -11.17 -1.67
CA LYS A 101 -5.36 -10.77 -3.07
C LYS A 101 -6.27 -11.50 -4.05
N ILE A 102 -7.15 -12.41 -3.62
CA ILE A 102 -8.04 -13.16 -4.53
C ILE A 102 -8.93 -12.21 -5.31
N GLY A 103 -9.60 -11.26 -4.65
CA GLY A 103 -10.50 -10.30 -5.32
C GLY A 103 -9.78 -9.44 -6.36
N ASN A 104 -8.60 -8.90 -6.03
CA ASN A 104 -7.78 -8.10 -6.94
C ASN A 104 -7.27 -8.92 -8.13
N LEU A 105 -6.95 -10.20 -7.92
CA LEU A 105 -6.52 -11.07 -9.00
C LEU A 105 -7.67 -11.46 -9.91
N LEU A 106 -8.92 -11.47 -9.42
CA LEU A 106 -10.12 -11.72 -10.21
C LEU A 106 -10.55 -10.51 -11.04
N GLU A 107 -10.22 -9.29 -10.60
CA GLU A 107 -10.62 -8.03 -11.24
C GLU A 107 -10.24 -7.96 -12.72
N VAL A 108 -9.05 -8.43 -13.08
CA VAL A 108 -8.53 -8.47 -14.46
C VAL A 108 -9.23 -9.51 -15.35
N HIS A 109 -10.07 -10.37 -14.78
CA HIS A 109 -10.79 -11.41 -15.49
C HIS A 109 -12.24 -11.01 -15.83
N PHE A 110 -12.69 -9.80 -15.47
CA PHE A 110 -14.00 -9.26 -15.86
C PHE A 110 -13.87 -8.38 -17.10
N SER A 111 -14.72 -8.59 -18.09
CA SER A 111 -14.69 -7.81 -19.35
C SER A 111 -15.06 -6.34 -19.13
N GLU A 112 -15.92 -6.07 -18.14
CA GLU A 112 -16.34 -4.70 -17.75
C GLU A 112 -15.18 -3.83 -17.27
N ASN A 113 -14.07 -4.43 -16.84
CA ASN A 113 -12.88 -3.71 -16.38
C ASN A 113 -11.83 -3.50 -17.47
N HIS A 114 -12.13 -3.89 -18.71
CA HIS A 114 -11.23 -3.79 -19.85
C HIS A 114 -11.83 -2.87 -20.92
N ASP A 115 -11.71 -1.56 -20.71
CA ASP A 115 -12.02 -0.57 -21.75
C ASP A 115 -11.04 -0.77 -22.92
N GLU A 116 -11.58 -1.00 -24.11
CA GLU A 116 -10.84 -1.01 -25.38
C GLU A 116 -10.30 0.40 -25.66
N SER A 117 -9.17 0.74 -25.04
CA SER A 117 -8.30 1.82 -25.49
C SER A 117 -6.93 1.21 -25.77
N GLU A 118 -6.78 0.75 -27.01
CA GLU A 118 -5.46 0.54 -27.59
C GLU A 118 -4.79 1.92 -27.70
N ASP A 119 -3.79 2.19 -26.87
CA ASP A 119 -2.63 2.93 -27.34
C ASP A 119 -1.36 2.37 -26.68
N GLU A 120 -0.53 1.82 -27.55
CA GLU A 120 0.78 1.23 -27.30
C GLU A 120 1.72 2.23 -26.60
N SER A 121 2.14 1.91 -25.37
CA SER A 121 3.55 2.04 -25.01
C SER A 121 3.91 1.07 -23.90
N SER A 122 4.48 -0.05 -24.32
CA SER A 122 5.35 -0.87 -23.49
C SER A 122 6.60 -0.06 -23.12
N ASP A 123 6.75 0.34 -21.87
CA ASP A 123 8.08 0.52 -21.28
C ASP A 123 8.17 -0.19 -19.93
N SER A 124 8.67 -1.41 -20.00
CA SER A 124 9.25 -2.13 -18.88
C SER A 124 10.72 -1.70 -18.77
N SER A 125 11.00 -0.59 -18.11
CA SER A 125 12.38 -0.26 -17.73
C SER A 125 12.68 -0.85 -16.36
N LYS A 126 13.57 -1.85 -16.35
CA LYS A 126 14.22 -2.34 -15.14
C LYS A 126 15.19 -1.27 -14.65
N GLU A 127 15.22 -1.09 -13.33
CA GLU A 127 16.41 -0.61 -12.63
C GLU A 127 17.60 -1.55 -12.93
N GLU A 128 18.73 -0.98 -13.34
CA GLU A 128 20.06 -1.55 -13.09
C GLU A 128 20.98 -0.47 -12.52
N ASP A 129 21.64 -0.83 -11.42
CA ASP A 129 22.66 -0.07 -10.70
C ASP A 129 24.05 -0.43 -11.23
N VAL A 130 24.79 0.62 -11.61
CA VAL A 130 26.26 0.84 -11.62
C VAL A 130 27.19 -0.21 -12.25
N VAL A 131 27.85 0.17 -13.36
CA VAL A 131 29.33 0.35 -13.42
C VAL A 131 29.81 1.17 -14.65
N ILE A 132 30.90 1.88 -14.40
CA ILE A 132 31.59 2.96 -15.14
C ILE A 132 32.17 2.52 -16.49
N ALA A 133 32.02 3.33 -17.55
CA ALA A 133 33.07 3.57 -18.56
C ALA A 133 32.82 4.82 -19.42
N SER A 134 33.90 5.59 -19.56
CA SER A 134 34.04 6.94 -20.08
C SER A 134 34.18 7.08 -21.61
N LYS A 135 33.51 8.10 -22.19
CA LYS A 135 33.89 8.95 -23.36
C LYS A 135 32.62 9.72 -23.78
N GLY A 136 32.56 11.03 -24.03
CA GLY A 136 33.52 12.11 -24.07
C GLY A 136 33.00 13.15 -25.07
N ARG A 137 32.84 14.41 -24.63
CA ARG A 137 32.75 15.69 -25.39
C ARG A 137 31.44 15.97 -26.16
N LYS A 138 30.89 17.19 -26.26
CA LYS A 138 31.18 18.56 -25.76
C LYS A 138 29.96 19.45 -26.08
N SER A 139 29.61 20.37 -25.16
CA SER A 139 29.10 21.77 -25.31
C SER A 139 28.07 22.07 -26.42
N THR A 140 26.94 22.75 -26.22
CA THR A 140 26.71 24.08 -25.61
C THR A 140 25.21 24.34 -25.62
N GLY A 141 24.67 24.99 -24.59
CA GLY A 141 23.33 25.59 -24.65
C GLY A 141 22.54 25.40 -23.36
N SER A 142 22.68 26.33 -22.42
CA SER A 142 21.58 26.59 -21.49
C SER A 142 20.40 27.14 -22.29
N PRO A 143 19.21 26.59 -22.09
CA PRO A 143 18.18 27.46 -21.56
C PRO A 143 17.50 26.82 -20.35
N MET A 144 17.18 27.71 -19.42
CA MET A 144 16.40 27.52 -18.19
C MET A 144 15.46 26.30 -18.27
N LYS A 145 15.68 25.32 -17.39
CA LYS A 145 14.76 24.20 -17.20
C LYS A 145 13.39 24.77 -16.86
N LYS A 146 12.44 24.63 -17.80
CA LYS A 146 11.02 24.78 -17.51
C LYS A 146 10.69 23.84 -16.37
N VAL A 147 10.22 24.43 -15.27
CA VAL A 147 9.57 23.70 -14.18
C VAL A 147 8.51 22.79 -14.83
N PRO A 148 8.52 21.47 -14.60
CA PRO A 148 7.41 20.62 -14.98
C PRO A 148 6.18 21.16 -14.26
N VAL A 149 5.25 21.75 -15.02
CA VAL A 149 3.94 22.11 -14.47
C VAL A 149 3.27 20.78 -14.17
N VAL A 150 3.32 20.38 -12.91
CA VAL A 150 2.71 19.18 -12.39
C VAL A 150 1.23 19.22 -12.78
N PRO A 151 0.67 18.16 -13.41
CA PRO A 151 -0.76 18.07 -13.60
C PRO A 151 -1.44 18.24 -12.23
N LYS A 152 -2.32 19.24 -12.11
CA LYS A 152 -2.92 19.68 -10.84
C LYS A 152 -3.83 18.62 -10.17
N SER A 153 -3.92 17.40 -10.72
CA SER A 153 -4.86 16.35 -10.30
C SER A 153 -4.19 15.05 -9.84
N CYS A 154 -2.86 14.97 -9.77
CA CYS A 154 -2.21 13.74 -9.31
C CYS A 154 -2.33 13.56 -7.78
N PHE A 155 -2.71 12.35 -7.36
CA PHE A 155 -2.69 11.97 -5.95
C PHE A 155 -1.26 11.77 -5.45
N ALA A 156 -1.00 12.17 -4.20
CA ALA A 156 0.29 11.92 -3.58
C ALA A 156 0.50 10.43 -3.31
N ALA A 157 1.76 10.01 -3.35
CA ALA A 157 2.17 8.69 -2.89
C ALA A 157 2.16 8.65 -1.35
N VAL A 158 1.45 7.68 -0.77
CA VAL A 158 1.37 7.46 0.68
C VAL A 158 2.50 6.50 1.08
N ILE A 159 3.68 7.07 1.24
CA ILE A 159 4.91 6.39 1.66
C ILE A 159 5.49 7.09 2.90
N THR A 160 6.35 6.40 3.64
CA THR A 160 6.94 6.89 4.90
C THR A 160 7.56 8.26 4.77
N GLU A 161 8.34 8.51 3.71
CA GLU A 161 9.09 9.73 3.51
C GLU A 161 8.13 10.92 3.33
N ASN A 162 7.11 10.74 2.49
CA ASN A 162 6.12 11.77 2.19
C ASN A 162 5.25 12.10 3.40
N ILE A 163 4.79 11.08 4.13
CA ILE A 163 3.98 11.30 5.34
C ILE A 163 4.82 11.93 6.45
N LYS A 164 6.11 11.59 6.55
CA LYS A 164 7.01 12.18 7.56
C LYS A 164 7.12 13.70 7.41
N LEU A 165 7.05 14.23 6.19
CA LEU A 165 7.10 15.68 5.93
C LEU A 165 5.91 16.45 6.51
N VAL A 166 4.80 15.76 6.75
CA VAL A 166 3.55 16.35 7.27
C VAL A 166 3.11 15.68 8.58
N TYR A 167 4.02 14.92 9.20
CA TYR A 167 3.77 14.22 10.46
C TYR A 167 4.12 15.12 11.65
N LEU A 168 3.18 15.24 12.59
CA LEU A 168 3.34 16.04 13.79
C LEU A 168 3.38 15.15 15.03
N LYS A 169 4.47 15.26 15.78
CA LYS A 169 4.64 14.67 17.12
C LYS A 169 3.86 15.46 18.15
N ARG A 170 3.45 14.82 19.24
CA ARG A 170 2.71 15.48 20.33
C ARG A 170 3.44 16.73 20.85
N SER A 171 4.73 16.66 21.10
CA SER A 171 5.55 17.77 21.61
C SER A 171 5.61 18.94 20.62
N LEU A 172 5.67 18.65 19.32
CA LEU A 172 5.62 19.67 18.28
C LEU A 172 4.23 20.33 18.25
N VAL A 173 3.15 19.55 18.34
CA VAL A 173 1.78 20.09 18.43
C VAL A 173 1.65 21.01 19.65
N GLN A 174 2.20 20.63 20.80
CA GLN A 174 2.22 21.48 22.02
C GLN A 174 3.04 22.76 21.83
N ASP A 175 4.15 22.72 21.10
CA ASP A 175 4.92 23.92 20.78
C ASP A 175 4.15 24.86 19.85
N LEU A 176 3.41 24.32 18.86
CA LEU A 176 2.57 25.11 17.97
C LEU A 176 1.42 25.81 18.71
N LEU A 177 0.94 25.27 19.83
CA LEU A 177 -0.06 25.94 20.67
C LEU A 177 0.41 27.27 21.26
N LYS A 178 1.72 27.46 21.41
CA LYS A 178 2.30 28.72 21.90
C LYS A 178 2.11 29.85 20.88
N THR A 179 1.82 29.52 19.62
CA THR A 179 1.54 30.46 18.53
C THR A 179 0.11 30.26 18.02
N PRO A 180 -0.92 30.75 18.73
CA PRO A 180 -2.32 30.44 18.43
C PRO A 180 -2.79 30.98 17.08
N GLU A 181 -2.18 32.06 16.56
CA GLU A 181 -2.56 32.71 15.31
C GLU A 181 -2.42 31.81 14.06
N SER A 182 -1.47 30.86 14.08
CA SER A 182 -1.22 29.96 12.93
C SER A 182 -1.40 28.48 13.30
N PHE A 183 -1.89 28.19 14.50
CA PHE A 183 -2.00 26.82 15.01
C PHE A 183 -2.93 25.97 14.14
N GLU A 184 -4.13 26.47 13.86
CA GLU A 184 -5.16 25.75 13.12
C GLU A 184 -4.71 25.47 11.68
N ASP A 185 -4.17 26.49 11.00
CA ASP A 185 -3.63 26.36 9.64
C ASP A 185 -2.47 25.38 9.54
N LYS A 186 -1.70 25.20 10.62
CA LYS A 186 -0.58 24.25 10.68
C LYS A 186 -1.02 22.85 11.08
N ILE A 187 -2.02 22.69 11.93
CA ILE A 187 -2.46 21.37 12.37
C ILE A 187 -3.42 20.71 11.36
N VAL A 188 -4.35 21.46 10.77
CA VAL A 188 -5.38 20.92 9.86
C VAL A 188 -4.75 20.40 8.57
N GLY A 189 -5.04 19.16 8.21
CA GLY A 189 -4.47 18.46 7.06
C GLY A 189 -3.16 17.72 7.36
N SER A 190 -2.58 17.88 8.55
CA SER A 190 -1.38 17.15 8.99
C SER A 190 -1.73 15.74 9.48
N PHE A 191 -0.71 14.89 9.54
CA PHE A 191 -0.85 13.54 10.08
C PHE A 191 -0.35 13.47 11.51
N VAL A 192 -1.13 12.82 12.38
CA VAL A 192 -0.77 12.56 13.77
C VAL A 192 -0.86 11.06 14.06
N ARG A 193 -0.09 10.62 15.05
CA ARG A 193 -0.06 9.22 15.49
C ARG A 193 -0.87 9.10 16.78
N VAL A 194 -1.91 8.29 16.73
CA VAL A 194 -2.86 8.10 17.83
C VAL A 194 -2.84 6.64 18.26
N LYS A 195 -2.96 6.42 19.56
CA LYS A 195 -3.18 5.07 20.10
C LYS A 195 -4.56 4.57 19.68
N SER A 196 -4.61 3.41 19.05
CA SER A 196 -5.86 2.73 18.71
C SER A 196 -6.63 2.32 19.97
N ASP A 197 -7.95 2.21 19.87
CA ASP A 197 -8.77 1.73 20.98
C ASP A 197 -8.39 0.28 21.30
N PRO A 198 -8.01 -0.04 22.55
CA PRO A 198 -7.70 -1.42 22.94
C PRO A 198 -8.83 -2.42 22.69
N ASN A 199 -10.07 -1.95 22.58
CA ASN A 199 -11.25 -2.77 22.34
C ASN A 199 -11.60 -2.94 20.86
N ASP A 200 -10.92 -2.24 19.95
CA ASP A 200 -11.14 -2.40 18.51
C ASP A 200 -10.36 -3.62 17.99
N TYR A 201 -11.00 -4.79 18.07
CA TYR A 201 -10.46 -6.07 17.61
C TYR A 201 -10.22 -6.14 16.10
N PHE A 202 -10.78 -5.21 15.32
CA PHE A 202 -10.48 -5.11 13.88
C PHE A 202 -9.15 -4.40 13.63
N GLN A 203 -8.63 -3.65 14.60
CA GLN A 203 -7.41 -2.87 14.47
C GLN A 203 -6.18 -3.67 14.92
N LYS A 204 -5.36 -4.07 13.94
CA LYS A 204 -4.20 -4.95 14.17
C LYS A 204 -3.01 -4.25 14.85
N ASN A 205 -2.95 -2.92 14.78
CA ASN A 205 -1.85 -2.12 15.26
C ASN A 205 -2.28 -1.32 16.49
N THR A 206 -1.40 -1.18 17.47
CA THR A 206 -1.64 -0.38 18.69
C THR A 206 -1.69 1.12 18.44
N TYR A 207 -1.11 1.55 17.32
CA TYR A 207 -1.10 2.94 16.88
C TYR A 207 -1.54 3.04 15.43
N GLN A 208 -2.12 4.18 15.09
CA GLN A 208 -2.59 4.49 13.76
C GLN A 208 -2.24 5.94 13.39
N LEU A 209 -1.93 6.12 12.10
CA LEU A 209 -1.77 7.45 11.50
C LEU A 209 -3.12 7.99 11.06
N GLN A 210 -3.43 9.22 11.46
CA GLN A 210 -4.71 9.84 11.13
C GLN A 210 -4.49 11.27 10.67
N GLN A 211 -5.27 11.68 9.67
CA GLN A 211 -5.26 13.07 9.21
C GLN A 211 -6.15 13.92 10.12
N VAL A 212 -5.67 15.10 10.50
CA VAL A 212 -6.45 16.08 11.24
C VAL A 212 -7.36 16.83 10.27
N GLU A 213 -8.67 16.81 10.51
CA GLU A 213 -9.66 17.58 9.72
C GLU A 213 -9.98 18.92 10.36
N GLY A 214 -9.89 19.02 11.68
CA GLY A 214 -10.29 20.22 12.40
C GLY A 214 -9.78 20.27 13.84
N VAL A 215 -10.01 21.41 14.48
CA VAL A 215 -9.65 21.66 15.88
C VAL A 215 -10.89 22.14 16.61
N LYS A 216 -11.13 21.58 17.79
CA LYS A 216 -12.21 22.01 18.68
C LYS A 216 -11.65 22.47 20.00
N LYS A 217 -12.07 23.66 20.43
CA LYS A 217 -11.69 24.25 21.73
C LYS A 217 -12.86 24.07 22.69
N VAL A 218 -12.63 23.41 23.81
CA VAL A 218 -13.64 23.17 24.85
C VAL A 218 -13.16 23.81 26.15
N MET A 219 -14.04 24.50 26.88
CA MET A 219 -13.69 25.02 28.20
C MET A 219 -13.60 23.86 29.20
N ALA A 220 -12.46 23.72 29.86
CA ALA A 220 -12.27 22.72 30.91
C ALA A 220 -13.04 23.14 32.18
N ALA A 221 -13.71 22.17 32.80
CA ALA A 221 -14.57 22.39 33.96
C ALA A 221 -13.82 22.78 35.24
N SER A 222 -12.50 22.57 35.31
CA SER A 222 -11.72 22.68 36.55
C SER A 222 -10.97 23.99 36.72
N ASP A 223 -10.65 24.74 35.65
CA ASP A 223 -9.71 25.87 35.77
C ASP A 223 -9.89 26.99 34.73
N GLY A 224 -10.98 26.97 33.96
CA GLY A 224 -11.22 27.96 32.88
C GLY A 224 -10.23 27.88 31.70
N ALA A 225 -9.26 26.96 31.75
CA ALA A 225 -8.35 26.68 30.64
C ALA A 225 -9.11 26.00 29.48
N PHE A 226 -8.76 26.37 28.25
CA PHE A 226 -9.29 25.70 27.07
C PHE A 226 -8.53 24.40 26.82
N GLU A 227 -9.23 23.27 26.80
CA GLU A 227 -8.69 22.01 26.32
C GLU A 227 -8.94 21.89 24.81
N ILE A 228 -7.91 21.48 24.08
CA ILE A 228 -7.93 21.41 22.63
C ILE A 228 -8.03 19.96 22.20
N TYR A 229 -9.06 19.70 21.40
CA TYR A 229 -9.35 18.41 20.82
C TYR A 229 -9.14 18.46 19.31
N LEU A 230 -8.55 17.40 18.76
CA LEU A 230 -8.34 17.22 17.34
C LEU A 230 -9.49 16.40 16.76
N GLN A 231 -10.10 16.93 15.72
CA GLN A 231 -11.06 16.21 14.90
C GLN A 231 -10.27 15.48 13.83
N LEU A 232 -10.40 14.16 13.84
CA LEU A 232 -9.60 13.30 13.00
C LEU A 232 -10.50 12.60 11.98
N SER A 233 -10.00 12.45 10.75
CA SER A 233 -10.77 11.86 9.67
C SER A 233 -11.27 10.45 10.03
N ASN A 234 -12.52 10.15 9.71
CA ASN A 234 -13.14 8.84 9.95
C ASN A 234 -13.14 8.38 11.43
N LEU A 235 -13.01 9.30 12.39
CA LEU A 235 -13.21 9.03 13.82
C LEU A 235 -14.38 9.86 14.33
N MET A 236 -15.35 9.19 14.96
CA MET A 236 -16.52 9.86 15.54
C MET A 236 -16.20 10.59 16.85
N LYS A 237 -15.01 10.35 17.41
CA LYS A 237 -14.59 10.88 18.71
C LYS A 237 -13.43 11.85 18.53
N ASP A 238 -13.62 13.05 19.08
CA ASP A 238 -12.57 14.07 19.16
C ASP A 238 -11.47 13.60 20.14
N ILE A 239 -10.19 13.77 19.77
CA ILE A 239 -9.06 13.24 20.55
C ILE A 239 -8.25 14.38 21.17
N PRO A 240 -7.97 14.36 22.48
CA PRO A 240 -7.16 15.39 23.10
C PRO A 240 -5.69 15.26 22.67
N ILE A 241 -4.98 16.38 22.63
CA ILE A 241 -3.55 16.43 22.25
C ILE A 241 -2.69 15.51 23.13
N SER A 242 -3.08 15.31 24.39
CA SER A 242 -2.39 14.42 25.34
C SER A 242 -2.32 12.95 24.90
N SER A 243 -3.24 12.50 24.03
CA SER A 243 -3.31 11.12 23.53
C SER A 243 -2.42 10.84 22.32
N LEU A 244 -1.77 11.87 21.77
CA LEU A 244 -0.85 11.73 20.64
C LEU A 244 0.48 11.10 21.08
N SER A 245 1.16 10.41 20.16
CA SER A 245 2.50 9.87 20.39
C SER A 245 3.61 10.83 19.92
N ASP A 246 4.76 10.78 20.61
CA ASP A 246 6.00 11.46 20.23
C ASP A 246 6.97 10.54 19.43
N ASP A 247 6.64 9.26 19.34
CA ASP A 247 7.44 8.26 18.66
C ASP A 247 7.24 8.30 17.15
N ASN A 248 8.30 8.00 16.41
CA ASN A 248 8.21 7.84 14.96
C ASN A 248 7.24 6.71 14.60
N PHE A 249 6.49 6.89 13.52
CA PHE A 249 5.65 5.84 12.96
C PHE A 249 6.48 4.88 12.09
N TYR A 250 5.94 3.70 11.85
CA TYR A 250 6.57 2.65 11.05
C TYR A 250 5.80 2.36 9.76
N GLU A 251 6.43 1.61 8.84
CA GLU A 251 5.83 1.24 7.55
C GLU A 251 4.50 0.49 7.72
N GLU A 252 4.32 -0.26 8.81
CA GLU A 252 3.07 -0.97 9.12
C GLU A 252 1.87 -0.01 9.31
N GLU A 253 2.12 1.16 9.92
CA GLU A 253 1.10 2.20 10.11
C GLU A 253 0.81 2.93 8.79
N CYS A 254 1.84 3.08 7.94
CA CYS A 254 1.71 3.64 6.60
C CYS A 254 0.92 2.70 5.67
N GLU A 255 1.16 1.40 5.72
CA GLU A 255 0.37 0.40 4.99
C GLU A 255 -1.07 0.39 5.47
N ASN A 256 -1.31 0.44 6.78
CA ASN A 256 -2.67 0.53 7.31
C ASN A 256 -3.40 1.80 6.82
N LEU A 257 -2.70 2.94 6.77
CA LEU A 257 -3.23 4.18 6.19
C LEU A 257 -3.59 3.98 4.70
N ARG A 258 -2.72 3.32 3.92
CA ARG A 258 -3.00 2.97 2.51
C ARG A 258 -4.23 2.08 2.36
N GLU A 259 -4.37 1.07 3.19
CA GLU A 259 -5.53 0.16 3.18
C GLU A 259 -6.83 0.93 3.44
N ARG A 260 -6.84 1.86 4.40
CA ARG A 260 -8.03 2.67 4.72
C ARG A 260 -8.38 3.67 3.61
N ILE A 261 -7.38 4.26 2.96
CA ILE A 261 -7.60 5.10 1.77
C ILE A 261 -8.19 4.26 0.62
N LYS A 262 -7.65 3.07 0.36
CA LYS A 262 -8.17 2.15 -0.67
C LYS A 262 -9.58 1.67 -0.37
N ALA A 263 -9.91 1.47 0.90
CA ALA A 263 -11.26 1.13 1.35
C ALA A 263 -12.26 2.30 1.27
N GLY A 264 -11.82 3.49 0.83
CA GLY A 264 -12.68 4.68 0.74
C GLY A 264 -13.00 5.33 2.09
N LEU A 265 -12.36 4.88 3.17
CA LEU A 265 -12.58 5.42 4.52
C LEU A 265 -11.90 6.78 4.72
N LEU A 266 -10.87 7.07 3.93
CA LEU A 266 -10.08 8.30 4.04
C LEU A 266 -9.86 8.92 2.67
N LYS A 267 -9.94 10.25 2.59
CA LYS A 267 -9.59 11.00 1.38
C LYS A 267 -8.09 10.86 1.12
N ARG A 268 -7.74 10.49 -0.12
CA ARG A 268 -6.34 10.49 -0.56
C ARG A 268 -5.87 11.93 -0.79
N PRO A 269 -4.76 12.38 -0.15
CA PRO A 269 -4.24 13.72 -0.39
C PRO A 269 -3.67 13.86 -1.81
N THR A 270 -3.83 15.04 -2.39
CA THR A 270 -3.20 15.40 -3.67
C THR A 270 -1.75 15.82 -3.48
N VAL A 271 -0.94 15.76 -4.54
CA VAL A 271 0.46 16.19 -4.48
C VAL A 271 0.57 17.67 -4.05
N LEU A 272 -0.30 18.53 -4.59
CA LEU A 272 -0.30 19.96 -4.28
C LEU A 272 -0.65 20.25 -2.82
N GLU A 273 -1.69 19.59 -2.29
CA GLU A 273 -2.08 19.72 -0.87
C GLU A 273 -0.93 19.26 0.03
N LEU A 274 -0.32 18.12 -0.27
CA LEU A 274 0.76 17.55 0.55
C LEU A 274 2.03 18.40 0.51
N GLU A 275 2.44 18.86 -0.67
CA GLU A 275 3.63 19.69 -0.85
C GLU A 275 3.48 21.05 -0.17
N SER A 276 2.34 21.73 -0.39
CA SER A 276 2.04 23.00 0.26
C SER A 276 2.07 22.85 1.78
N LYS A 277 1.51 21.74 2.29
CA LYS A 277 1.51 21.46 3.72
C LYS A 277 2.92 21.18 4.26
N ALA A 278 3.71 20.39 3.56
CA ALA A 278 5.09 20.11 3.91
C ALA A 278 5.92 21.40 3.98
N GLN A 279 5.75 22.31 3.02
CA GLN A 279 6.45 23.60 3.01
C GLN A 279 6.05 24.49 4.20
N ASN A 280 4.76 24.53 4.54
CA ASN A 280 4.27 25.29 5.69
C ASN A 280 4.86 24.75 7.02
N LEU A 281 4.90 23.43 7.18
CA LEU A 281 5.40 22.77 8.40
C LEU A 281 6.92 22.64 8.48
N HIS A 282 7.63 22.77 7.36
CA HIS A 282 9.05 22.45 7.26
C HIS A 282 9.90 23.14 8.33
N LYS A 283 9.66 24.44 8.55
CA LYS A 283 10.40 25.24 9.54
C LYS A 283 10.17 24.74 10.96
N ASP A 284 8.92 24.42 11.31
CA ASP A 284 8.54 23.99 12.65
C ASP A 284 9.06 22.57 12.94
N ILE A 285 8.88 21.64 12.00
CA ILE A 285 9.38 20.26 12.10
C ILE A 285 10.90 20.26 12.24
N THR A 286 11.61 20.96 11.35
CA THR A 286 13.08 21.00 11.36
C THR A 286 13.62 21.61 12.65
N LYS A 287 13.06 22.75 13.09
CA LYS A 287 13.45 23.40 14.34
C LYS A 287 13.25 22.46 15.53
N HIS A 288 12.10 21.78 15.58
CA HIS A 288 11.78 20.87 16.67
C HIS A 288 12.70 19.64 16.69
N GLU A 289 13.01 19.03 15.54
CA GLU A 289 13.96 17.92 15.46
C GLU A 289 15.36 18.34 15.92
N LEU A 290 15.85 19.52 15.52
CA LEU A 290 17.13 20.06 15.97
C LEU A 290 17.14 20.30 17.49
N CYS A 291 16.05 20.87 18.04
CA CYS A 291 15.92 21.06 19.48
C CYS A 291 15.99 19.73 20.25
N LEU A 292 15.30 18.70 19.78
CA LEU A 292 15.35 17.37 20.39
C LEU A 292 16.76 16.76 20.33
N GLN A 293 17.46 16.89 19.20
CA GLN A 293 18.83 16.42 19.07
C GLN A 293 19.78 17.14 20.04
N ILE A 294 19.73 18.47 20.09
CA ILE A 294 20.56 19.27 21.01
C ILE A 294 20.32 18.86 22.47
N ASN A 295 19.06 18.62 22.84
CA ASN A 295 18.71 18.21 24.21
C ASN A 295 19.20 16.79 24.52
N LEU A 296 19.26 15.89 23.54
CA LEU A 296 19.86 14.56 23.70
C LEU A 296 21.37 14.65 23.95
N TYR A 297 22.09 15.53 23.25
CA TYR A 297 23.54 15.70 23.40
C TYR A 297 23.97 16.53 24.63
N ARG A 298 23.02 17.20 25.30
CA ARG A 298 23.27 17.96 26.54
C ARG A 298 23.03 17.14 27.82
N ARG A 299 22.54 15.91 27.70
CA ARG A 299 22.40 14.94 28.80
C ARG A 299 23.63 14.05 28.86
#